data_AF-A0A1X6ZXH5-F1
#
_entry.id   AF-A0A1X6ZXH5-F1
#
_cell.length_a   1.000
_cell.length_b   1.000
_cell.length_c   1.000
_cell.angle_alpha   90.00
_cell.angle_beta   90.00
_cell.angle_gamma   90.00
#
_symmetry.space_group_name_H-M   'P 1'
#
loop_
_entity.id
_entity.type
_entity.pdbx_description
1 polymer ?
#
loop_
_entity_poly.entity_id
_entity_poly.type
_entity_poly.pdbx_seq_one_letter_code
_entity_poly.pdbx_strand_id
1 'polypeptide(L)'
;MTDRDYGSIRVEEIDGSHVRMGISTYSWQNVTRIRRRAIALGRNYAKGWHCLHCGNLMPEWKRVDAKYCKEGCRKMAARQRR
;
A
#
# COMPACT_ATOMS: atom_id res chain seq x y z
N MET A 1 -7.06 14.34 -16.10
CA MET A 1 -7.39 13.03 -15.51
C MET A 1 -7.05 13.13 -14.02
N THR A 2 -8.00 12.83 -13.15
CA THR A 2 -8.26 13.51 -11.87
C THR A 2 -7.27 13.24 -10.73
N ASP A 3 -6.49 14.27 -10.39
CA ASP A 3 -5.68 14.37 -9.17
C ASP A 3 -6.57 14.76 -7.96
N ARG A 4 -7.58 13.91 -7.69
CA ARG A 4 -8.48 14.00 -6.53
C ARG A 4 -8.05 12.97 -5.49
N ASP A 5 -6.91 13.18 -4.84
CA ASP A 5 -6.56 12.51 -3.59
C ASP A 5 -6.37 13.59 -2.51
N TYR A 6 -7.45 14.13 -1.94
CA TYR A 6 -8.24 13.49 -0.87
C TYR A 6 -7.36 12.77 0.16
N GLY A 7 -6.68 13.51 1.04
CA GLY A 7 -6.12 12.99 2.29
C GLY A 7 -5.13 11.86 2.08
N SER A 8 -3.87 12.22 1.82
CA SER A 8 -2.85 11.25 1.44
C SER A 8 -2.36 10.46 2.66
N ILE A 9 -2.46 9.14 2.55
CA ILE A 9 -1.60 8.24 3.32
C ILE A 9 -0.29 8.21 2.55
N ARG A 10 0.82 8.60 3.18
CA ARG A 10 2.16 8.48 2.62
C ARG A 10 2.87 7.33 3.30
N VAL A 11 3.60 6.54 2.53
CA VAL A 11 4.41 5.43 3.03
C VAL A 11 5.84 5.66 2.56
N GLU A 12 6.74 5.77 3.52
CA GLU A 12 8.18 5.91 3.27
C GLU A 12 8.88 4.71 3.90
N GLU A 13 9.75 4.04 3.15
CA GLU A 13 10.57 2.95 3.68
C GLU A 13 11.69 3.55 4.53
N ILE A 14 11.78 3.16 5.81
CA ILE A 14 12.89 3.57 6.69
C ILE A 14 14.00 2.54 6.60
N ASP A 15 13.64 1.26 6.72
CA ASP A 15 14.51 0.09 6.72
C ASP A 15 13.73 -1.09 6.11
N GLY A 16 14.41 -2.17 5.70
CA GLY A 16 13.80 -3.30 4.97
C GLY A 16 12.66 -4.04 5.70
N SER A 17 12.39 -3.68 6.95
CA SER A 17 11.28 -4.20 7.77
C SER A 17 10.38 -3.12 8.38
N HIS A 18 10.73 -1.83 8.26
CA HIS A 18 10.03 -0.73 8.92
C HIS A 18 9.66 0.37 7.93
N VAL A 19 8.38 0.73 7.93
CA VAL A 19 7.86 1.86 7.14
C VAL A 19 7.41 3.00 8.05
N ARG A 20 7.69 4.23 7.64
CA ARG A 20 7.04 5.42 8.17
C ARG A 20 5.74 5.64 7.43
N MET A 21 4.66 5.77 8.19
CA MET A 21 3.36 6.14 7.62
C MET A 21 2.96 7.54 8.06
N GLY A 22 2.75 8.42 7.09
CA GLY A 22 2.16 9.74 7.29
C GLY A 22 0.69 9.73 6.91
N ILE A 23 -0.16 10.38 7.72
CA ILE A 23 -1.56 10.59 7.38
C ILE A 23 -1.80 12.09 7.33
N SER A 24 -2.16 12.61 6.15
CA SER A 24 -2.69 13.95 5.99
C SER A 24 -4.21 13.87 5.81
N THR A 25 -4.96 14.64 6.60
CA THR A 25 -6.42 14.73 6.47
C THR A 25 -6.87 16.18 6.47
N TYR A 26 -7.85 16.48 5.64
CA TYR A 26 -8.56 17.76 5.68
C TYR A 26 -9.87 17.67 6.46
N SER A 27 -10.38 18.81 6.93
CA SER A 27 -11.58 18.91 7.79
C SER A 27 -12.86 18.37 7.14
N TRP A 28 -12.96 18.41 5.80
CA TRP A 28 -14.13 17.92 5.05
C TRP A 28 -14.08 16.41 4.72
N GLN A 29 -13.02 15.71 5.15
CA GLN A 29 -12.85 14.29 4.84
C GLN A 29 -13.33 13.38 5.96
N ASN A 30 -13.66 12.14 5.59
CA ASN A 30 -13.95 11.10 6.57
C ASN A 30 -12.64 10.57 7.20
N VAL A 31 -12.17 11.26 8.24
CA VAL A 31 -10.94 10.93 8.97
C VAL A 31 -10.96 9.49 9.51
N THR A 32 -12.12 8.99 9.94
CA THR A 32 -12.27 7.61 10.44
C THR A 32 -11.95 6.58 9.37
N ARG A 33 -12.45 6.77 8.13
CA ARG A 33 -12.16 5.89 7.00
C ARG A 33 -10.65 5.89 6.68
N ILE A 34 -10.03 7.07 6.66
CA ILE A 34 -8.60 7.22 6.37
C ILE A 34 -7.75 6.53 7.45
N ARG A 35 -8.07 6.76 8.73
CA ARG A 35 -7.38 6.11 9.86
C ARG A 35 -7.51 4.59 9.83
N ARG A 36 -8.70 4.05 9.59
CA ARG A 36 -8.90 2.59 9.48
C ARG A 36 -8.04 1.99 8.37
N ARG A 37 -7.98 2.67 7.22
CA ARG A 37 -7.12 2.25 6.11
C ARG A 37 -5.64 2.30 6.48
N ALA A 38 -5.18 3.39 7.09
CA ALA A 38 -3.79 3.53 7.53
C ALA A 38 -3.39 2.46 8.55
N ILE A 39 -4.24 2.14 9.52
CA ILE A 39 -4.02 1.06 10.49
C ILE A 39 -3.91 -0.29 9.78
N ALA A 40 -4.80 -0.57 8.83
CA ALA A 40 -4.79 -1.84 8.10
C ALA A 40 -3.51 -1.99 7.25
N LEU A 41 -3.10 -0.93 6.57
CA LEU A 41 -1.84 -0.88 5.81
C LEU A 41 -0.63 -1.04 6.74
N GLY A 42 -0.58 -0.33 7.87
CA GLY A 42 0.51 -0.43 8.85
C GLY A 42 0.67 -1.84 9.41
N ARG A 43 -0.45 -2.51 9.73
CA ARG A 43 -0.45 -3.91 10.17
C ARG A 43 0.10 -4.86 9.11
N ASN A 44 -0.12 -4.57 7.84
CA ASN A 44 0.42 -5.36 6.75
C ASN A 44 1.91 -5.11 6.55
N TYR A 45 2.35 -3.86 6.52
CA TYR A 45 3.78 -3.55 6.38
C TYR A 45 4.60 -4.12 7.54
N ALA A 46 4.08 -4.07 8.77
CA ALA A 46 4.72 -4.73 9.92
C ALA A 46 4.88 -6.26 9.76
N LYS A 47 4.10 -6.89 8.88
CA LYS A 47 4.24 -8.31 8.51
C LYS A 47 5.10 -8.54 7.28
N GLY A 48 5.77 -7.50 6.77
CA GLY A 48 6.56 -7.57 5.55
C GLY A 48 5.72 -7.62 4.28
N TRP A 49 4.65 -6.82 4.19
CA TRP A 49 3.79 -6.77 3.01
C TRP A 49 4.49 -6.20 1.77
N HIS A 50 5.02 -7.11 0.97
CA HIS A 50 5.75 -6.87 -0.27
C HIS A 50 5.10 -7.59 -1.45
N CYS A 51 5.48 -7.21 -2.67
CA CYS A 51 5.04 -7.91 -3.86
C CYS A 51 5.60 -9.34 -3.86
N LEU A 52 4.72 -10.34 -3.95
CA LEU A 52 5.11 -11.76 -3.99
C LEU A 52 5.93 -12.18 -5.22
N HIS A 53 6.14 -11.29 -6.19
CA HIS A 53 6.87 -11.58 -7.41
C HIS A 53 8.19 -10.82 -7.49
N CYS A 54 8.18 -9.50 -7.28
CA CYS A 54 9.40 -8.68 -7.39
C CYS A 54 10.01 -8.30 -6.04
N GLY A 55 9.41 -8.66 -4.91
CA GLY A 55 9.93 -8.33 -3.57
C GLY A 55 9.81 -6.86 -3.15
N ASN A 56 9.55 -5.94 -4.07
CA ASN A 56 9.40 -4.51 -3.75
C ASN A 56 8.22 -4.24 -2.80
N LEU A 57 8.36 -3.14 -2.03
CA LEU A 57 7.32 -2.63 -1.16
C LEU A 57 6.00 -2.42 -1.92
N MET A 58 4.89 -2.78 -1.29
CA MET A 58 3.58 -2.57 -1.90
C MET A 58 3.23 -1.07 -1.92
N PRO A 59 2.64 -0.54 -3.00
CA PRO A 59 2.17 0.84 -2.99
C PRO A 59 0.93 1.06 -2.11
N GLU A 60 0.82 2.22 -1.50
CA GLU A 60 -0.25 2.61 -0.57
C GLU A 60 -1.65 2.73 -1.21
N TRP A 61 -1.70 3.00 -2.51
CA TRP A 61 -2.94 3.02 -3.29
C TRP A 61 -3.48 1.61 -3.57
N LYS A 62 -2.69 0.55 -3.34
CA LYS A 62 -3.19 -0.82 -3.48
C LYS A 62 -4.23 -1.15 -2.43
N ARG A 63 -5.06 -2.15 -2.75
CA ARG A 63 -5.91 -2.77 -1.76
C ARG A 63 -5.05 -3.44 -0.69
N VAL A 64 -5.52 -3.43 0.55
CA VAL A 64 -4.84 -4.04 1.71
C VAL A 64 -4.58 -5.54 1.50
N ASP A 65 -5.39 -6.24 0.72
CA ASP A 65 -5.24 -7.66 0.41
C ASP A 65 -4.47 -7.94 -0.90
N ALA A 66 -3.88 -6.91 -1.53
CA ALA A 66 -3.16 -7.09 -2.78
C ALA A 66 -1.89 -7.94 -2.59
N LYS A 67 -1.67 -8.88 -3.51
CA LYS A 67 -0.48 -9.76 -3.51
C LYS A 67 0.63 -9.27 -4.46
N TYR A 68 0.31 -8.34 -5.36
CA TYR A 68 1.23 -7.87 -6.41
C TYR A 68 1.15 -6.36 -6.61
N CYS A 69 2.31 -5.73 -6.81
CA CYS A 69 2.42 -4.27 -6.97
C CYS A 69 1.87 -3.77 -8.31
N LYS A 70 1.96 -4.58 -9.38
CA LYS A 70 1.47 -4.23 -10.71
C LYS A 70 0.94 -5.43 -11.47
N GLU A 71 0.14 -5.15 -12.49
CA GLU A 71 -0.46 -6.18 -13.34
C GLU A 71 0.61 -7.06 -14.02
N GLY A 72 1.74 -6.46 -14.41
CA GLY A 72 2.88 -7.21 -14.94
C GLY A 72 3.39 -8.28 -13.97
N CYS A 73 3.59 -7.92 -12.69
CA CYS A 73 4.03 -8.87 -11.66
C CYS A 73 3.03 -10.01 -11.45
N ARG A 74 1.74 -9.71 -11.50
CA ARG A 74 0.69 -10.74 -11.43
C ARG A 74 0.79 -11.73 -12.61
N LYS A 75 0.93 -11.22 -13.83
CA LYS A 75 1.03 -12.04 -15.05
C LYS A 75 2.31 -12.88 -15.09
N MET A 76 3.46 -12.32 -14.71
CA MET A 76 4.72 -13.06 -14.65
C MET A 76 4.67 -14.17 -13.60
N ALA A 77 4.14 -13.89 -12.40
CA ALA A 77 3.93 -14.91 -11.39
C ALA A 77 2.95 -16.01 -11.84
N ALA A 78 1.92 -15.68 -12.63
CA ALA A 78 1.02 -16.68 -13.20
C ALA A 78 1.71 -17.56 -14.25
N ARG A 79 2.61 -16.99 -15.07
CA ARG A 79 3.40 -17.73 -16.06
C ARG A 79 4.43 -18.65 -15.42
N GLN A 80 5.08 -18.25 -14.33
CA GLN A 80 6.05 -19.08 -13.61
C GLN A 80 5.42 -20.29 -12.90
N ARG A 81 4.11 -20.26 -12.66
CA ARG A 81 3.37 -21.38 -12.05
C ARG A 81 2.83 -22.40 -13.06
N ARG A 82 2.97 -22.12 -14.36
CA ARG A 82 2.62 -23.05 -15.45
C ARG A 82 3.87 -23.75 -15.91
#